data_AF-A0A7R9LID7-F1
#
_entry.id   AF-A0A7R9LID7-F1
#
_cell.length_a   1.000
_cell.length_b   1.000
_cell.length_c   1.000
_cell.angle_alpha   90.00
_cell.angle_beta   90.00
_cell.angle_gamma   90.00
#
_symmetry.space_group_name_H-M   'P 1'
#
loop_
_entity.id
_entity.type
_entity.pdbx_description
1 polymer ?
#
loop_
_entity_poly.entity_id
_entity_poly.type
_entity_poly.pdbx_seq_one_letter_code
_entity_poly.pdbx_strand_id
1 'polypeptide(L)'
;MAHFSYLPKEVEDELRANANAIVAPGKGILAADESTGTMGKRLQSIGVTDNNEDLRRQYRQLLFSVDPDVVTTSATPEYVNI
;
A
#
# COMPACT_ATOMS: atom_id res chain seq x y z
N MET A 1 41.61 10.39 -3.00
CA MET A 1 40.75 11.00 -1.95
C MET A 1 39.31 10.72 -2.33
N ALA A 2 38.55 10.04 -1.48
CA ALA A 2 37.12 9.87 -1.71
C ALA A 2 36.43 11.22 -1.48
N HIS A 3 35.67 11.69 -2.46
CA HIS A 3 34.85 12.90 -2.33
C HIS A 3 33.50 12.49 -1.74
N PHE A 4 33.30 12.75 -0.46
CA PHE A 4 32.01 12.56 0.19
C PHE A 4 31.19 13.84 -0.02
N SER A 5 30.15 13.74 -0.85
CA SER A 5 29.13 14.77 -0.95
C SER A 5 28.00 14.40 0.01
N TYR A 6 27.76 15.24 1.01
CA TYR A 6 26.61 15.10 1.89
C TYR A 6 25.39 15.77 1.27
N LEU A 7 24.20 15.30 1.63
CA LEU A 7 22.97 16.00 1.29
C LEU A 7 22.91 17.33 2.06
N PRO A 8 22.27 18.36 1.50
CA PRO A 8 21.88 19.53 2.26
C PRO A 8 21.09 19.11 3.51
N LYS A 9 21.27 19.84 4.61
CA LYS A 9 20.68 19.51 5.91
C LYS A 9 19.15 19.41 5.83
N GLU A 10 18.55 20.26 5.00
CA GLU A 10 17.12 20.34 4.76
C GLU A 10 16.58 19.03 4.13
N VAL A 11 17.28 18.50 3.14
CA VAL A 11 16.91 17.24 2.47
C VAL A 11 17.11 16.04 3.40
N GLU A 12 18.20 16.06 4.18
CA GLU A 12 18.45 15.02 5.18
C GLU A 12 17.34 14.98 6.26
N ASP A 13 16.89 16.15 6.72
CA ASP A 13 15.83 16.27 7.71
C ASP A 13 14.46 15.83 7.16
N GLU A 14 14.16 16.18 5.91
CA GLU A 14 12.96 15.71 5.20
C GLU A 14 12.95 14.18 5.06
N LEU A 15 14.05 13.59 4.58
CA LEU A 15 14.16 12.13 4.42
C LEU A 15 14.04 11.42 5.78
N ARG A 16 14.65 11.96 6.84
CA ARG A 16 14.53 11.41 8.20
C ARG A 16 13.08 11.47 8.69
N ALA A 17 12.39 12.59 8.48
CA ALA A 17 10.99 12.74 8.88
C ALA A 17 10.09 11.73 8.15
N ASN A 18 10.25 11.59 6.83
CA ASN A 18 9.50 10.64 6.02
C ASN A 18 9.76 9.18 6.44
N ALA A 19 11.03 8.82 6.64
CA ALA A 19 11.40 7.48 7.09
C ALA A 19 10.75 7.13 8.43
N ASN A 20 10.79 8.05 9.40
CA ASN A 20 10.15 7.88 10.71
C ASN A 20 8.62 7.72 10.59
N ALA A 21 7.98 8.46 9.69
CA ALA A 21 6.54 8.34 9.44
C ALA A 21 6.16 6.99 8.83
N ILE A 22 6.99 6.45 7.93
CA ILE A 22 6.81 5.13 7.31
C ILE A 22 6.92 4.00 8.35
N VAL A 23 7.86 4.10 9.30
CA VAL A 23 8.13 3.05 10.31
C VAL A 23 7.45 3.28 11.66
N ALA A 24 6.42 4.13 11.72
CA ALA A 24 5.73 4.42 12.97
C ALA A 24 5.16 3.13 13.62
N PRO A 25 5.25 2.97 14.95
CA PRO A 25 4.73 1.78 15.64
C PRO A 25 3.27 1.50 15.31
N GLY A 26 2.96 0.24 15.02
CA GLY A 26 1.60 -0.20 14.66
C GLY A 26 1.18 0.15 13.22
N LYS A 27 2.07 0.72 12.40
CA LYS A 27 1.85 0.94 10.96
C LYS A 27 2.72 0.02 10.11
N GLY A 28 2.30 -0.17 8.86
CA GLY A 28 3.01 -0.98 7.87
C GLY A 28 2.86 -0.39 6.46
N ILE A 29 3.45 -1.07 5.47
CA ILE A 29 3.44 -0.65 4.06
C ILE A 29 2.49 -1.55 3.28
N LEU A 30 1.55 -0.92 2.57
CA LEU A 30 0.76 -1.59 1.53
C LEU A 30 1.51 -1.51 0.19
N ALA A 31 2.01 -2.63 -0.31
CA ALA A 31 2.62 -2.71 -1.64
C ALA A 31 1.54 -2.96 -2.72
N ALA A 32 1.14 -1.89 -3.42
CA ALA A 32 0.15 -1.92 -4.52
C ALA A 32 0.77 -1.57 -5.89
N ASP A 33 2.07 -1.83 -6.04
CA ASP A 33 2.92 -1.49 -7.18
C ASP A 33 2.95 -2.59 -8.27
N GLU A 34 1.99 -3.51 -8.29
CA GLU A 34 2.02 -4.61 -9.25
C GLU A 34 1.88 -4.12 -10.70
N SER A 35 2.78 -4.62 -11.55
CA SER A 35 2.76 -4.36 -12.99
C SER A 35 1.45 -4.82 -13.64
N THR A 36 1.17 -4.32 -14.84
CA THR A 36 -0.03 -4.70 -15.60
C THR A 36 -0.19 -6.22 -15.78
N GLY A 37 0.90 -6.93 -16.04
CA GLY A 37 0.88 -8.39 -16.21
C GLY A 37 0.61 -9.14 -14.91
N THR A 38 1.25 -8.72 -13.81
CA THR A 38 1.02 -9.31 -12.48
C THR A 38 -0.40 -9.06 -12.00
N MET A 39 -0.91 -7.83 -12.18
CA MET A 39 -2.29 -7.48 -11.84
C MET A 39 -3.30 -8.27 -12.68
N GLY A 40 -3.01 -8.49 -13.97
CA GLY A 40 -3.85 -9.33 -14.83
C GLY A 40 -4.00 -10.75 -14.29
N LYS A 41 -2.90 -11.39 -13.85
CA LYS A 41 -2.95 -12.72 -13.23
C LYS A 41 -3.75 -12.71 -11.93
N ARG A 42 -3.61 -11.67 -11.10
CA ARG A 42 -4.36 -11.51 -9.85
C ARG A 42 -5.86 -11.39 -10.13
N LEU A 43 -6.25 -10.54 -11.08
CA LEU A 43 -7.65 -10.37 -11.49
C LEU A 43 -8.23 -11.66 -12.12
N GLN A 44 -7.48 -12.35 -12.96
CA GLN A 44 -7.92 -13.63 -13.54
C GLN A 44 -8.16 -14.70 -12.48
N SER A 45 -7.36 -14.72 -11.40
CA SER A 45 -7.55 -15.69 -10.31
C SER A 45 -8.89 -15.55 -9.58
N ILE A 46 -9.54 -14.39 -9.69
CA ILE A 46 -10.87 -14.11 -9.13
C ILE A 46 -11.96 -14.04 -10.20
N GLY A 47 -11.70 -14.56 -11.41
CA GLY A 47 -12.68 -14.64 -12.50
C GLY A 47 -12.84 -13.37 -13.35
N VAL A 48 -11.98 -12.36 -13.16
CA VAL A 48 -11.98 -11.14 -13.98
C VAL A 48 -11.07 -11.37 -15.18
N THR A 49 -11.66 -11.64 -16.35
CA THR A 49 -10.93 -12.02 -17.57
C THR A 49 -10.32 -10.84 -18.31
N ASP A 50 -10.94 -9.66 -18.21
CA ASP A 50 -10.53 -8.46 -18.94
C ASP A 50 -9.59 -7.61 -18.08
N ASN A 51 -8.28 -7.71 -18.35
CA ASN A 51 -7.29 -6.85 -17.70
C ASN A 51 -7.26 -5.45 -18.34
N ASN A 52 -8.31 -4.66 -18.09
CA ASN A 52 -8.39 -3.27 -18.53
C ASN A 52 -7.89 -2.28 -17.46
N GLU A 53 -7.55 -1.06 -17.88
CA GLU A 53 -7.00 -0.02 -16.99
C GLU A 53 -8.00 0.43 -15.93
N ASP A 54 -9.28 0.53 -16.30
CA ASP A 54 -10.37 0.95 -15.41
C ASP A 54 -10.51 0.01 -14.21
N LEU A 55 -10.45 -1.31 -14.42
CA LEU A 55 -10.48 -2.32 -13.36
C LEU A 55 -9.22 -2.28 -12.49
N ARG A 56 -8.04 -2.03 -13.07
CA ARG A 56 -6.81 -1.84 -12.28
C ARG A 56 -6.88 -0.57 -11.42
N ARG A 57 -7.52 0.49 -11.90
CA ARG A 57 -7.81 1.70 -11.12
C ARG A 57 -8.80 1.40 -10.01
N GLN A 58 -9.94 0.76 -10.32
CA GLN A 58 -10.96 0.39 -9.33
C GLN A 58 -10.39 -0.49 -8.21
N TYR A 59 -9.56 -1.48 -8.55
CA TYR A 59 -8.87 -2.31 -7.56
C TYR A 59 -7.99 -1.49 -6.62
N ARG A 60 -7.18 -0.56 -7.15
CA ARG A 60 -6.35 0.33 -6.31
C ARG A 60 -7.20 1.30 -5.49
N GLN A 61 -8.26 1.84 -6.08
CA GLN A 61 -9.20 2.72 -5.39
C GLN A 61 -9.81 2.00 -4.19
N LEU A 62 -10.26 0.75 -4.36
CA LEU A 62 -10.77 -0.07 -3.26
C LEU A 62 -9.76 -0.15 -2.11
N LEU A 63 -8.49 -0.43 -2.39
CA LEU A 63 -7.45 -0.53 -1.36
C LEU A 63 -7.20 0.79 -0.62
N PHE A 64 -7.34 1.93 -1.30
CA PHE A 64 -7.08 3.25 -0.73
C PHE A 64 -8.31 3.94 -0.13
N SER A 65 -9.52 3.44 -0.38
CA SER A 65 -10.78 4.02 0.10
C SER A 65 -11.46 3.19 1.19
N VAL A 66 -10.77 2.23 1.81
CA VAL A 66 -11.28 1.46 2.94
C VAL A 66 -11.46 2.39 4.14
N ASP A 67 -12.59 2.24 4.85
CA ASP A 67 -12.84 2.96 6.10
C ASP A 67 -11.81 2.54 7.17
N PRO A 68 -11.07 3.48 7.79
CA PRO A 68 -10.13 3.18 8.85
C PRO A 68 -10.72 2.36 10.01
N ASP A 69 -12.02 2.52 10.30
CA ASP A 69 -12.70 1.85 11.41
C ASP A 69 -12.94 0.36 11.14
N VAL A 70 -12.86 -0.08 9.87
CA VAL A 70 -12.95 -1.50 9.49
C VAL A 70 -11.67 -2.27 9.87
N VAL A 71 -10.53 -1.58 9.99
CA VAL A 71 -9.22 -2.21 10.26
C VAL A 71 -8.91 -2.27 11.76
N THR A 72 -9.54 -1.41 12.57
CA THR A 72 -9.25 -1.23 14.00
C THR A 72 -10.08 -2.10 14.94
N THR A 73 -11.06 -2.87 14.46
CA THR A 73 -11.84 -3.81 15.27
C THR A 73 -11.00 -5.03 15.67
N SER A 74 -10.15 -4.82 16.66
CA SER A 74 -9.54 -5.85 17.48
C SER A 74 -10.48 -6.20 18.64
N ALA A 75 -11.44 -7.10 18.44
CA ALA A 75 -11.97 -7.98 19.48
C ALA A 75 -13.07 -8.91 18.93
N THR A 76 -12.75 -10.21 18.90
CA THR A 76 -13.61 -11.38 18.66
C THR A 76 -14.18 -11.59 17.24
N PRO A 77 -13.99 -12.80 16.64
CA PRO A 77 -14.73 -13.19 15.46
C PRO A 77 -16.15 -13.57 15.89
N GLU A 78 -17.12 -12.67 15.75
CA GLU A 78 -18.52 -13.12 15.71
C GLU A 78 -18.73 -13.82 14.36
N TYR A 79 -19.02 -15.11 14.45
CA TYR A 79 -19.48 -15.93 13.33
C TYR A 79 -20.72 -15.26 12.72
N VAL A 80 -20.59 -14.74 11.51
CA VAL A 80 -21.76 -14.41 10.68
C VAL A 80 -22.32 -15.73 10.17
N ASN A 81 -23.35 -16.24 10.84
CA ASN A 81 -24.19 -17.31 10.33
C ASN A 81 -25.02 -16.77 9.16
N ILE A 82 -24.79 -17.31 7.97
CA ILE A 82 -25.78 -17.39 6.89
C ILE A 82 -25.81 -18.85 6.42
#